data_AF-A0A382Y1S6-F1
#
_entry.id   AF-A0A382Y1S6-F1
#
_cell.length_a   1.000
_cell.length_b   1.000
_cell.length_c   1.000
_cell.angle_alpha   90.00
_cell.angle_beta   90.00
_cell.angle_gamma   90.00
#
_symmetry.space_group_name_H-M   'P 1'
#
loop_
_entity.id
_entity.type
_entity.pdbx_description
1 polymer ?
#
loop_
_entity_poly.entity_id
_entity_poly.type
_entity_poly.pdbx_seq_one_letter_code
_entity_poly.pdbx_strand_id
1 'polypeptide(L)'
;MGGYWGRRSGATHIHDRLMAKALVCELGEERVVILTVDLVALGADAVRAIRMAVKRDTGIAGAAIMICASHTHAGPLTIPYRGMGEIDKSYLDRVEAALVELVLTATAKMRPGRLGYARCDVQIGFNRRARRREAAGPVISHAHVLRFESDEGLGATLFQHACHPVVLGGDNHQISGDFV
;
A
#
# COMPACT_ATOMS: atom_id res chain seq x y z
N MET A 1 -3.90 1.37 16.73
CA MET A 1 -4.32 1.26 15.32
C MET A 1 -4.39 2.66 14.73
N GLY A 2 -3.95 2.87 13.49
CA GLY A 2 -3.89 4.20 12.87
C GLY A 2 -5.20 4.66 12.24
N GLY A 3 -5.31 5.95 11.93
CA GLY A 3 -6.34 6.52 11.04
C GLY A 3 -7.59 7.09 11.71
N TYR A 4 -8.07 6.50 12.80
CA TYR A 4 -9.20 7.04 13.58
C TYR A 4 -8.77 7.54 14.95
N TRP A 5 -9.17 8.77 15.27
CA TRP A 5 -8.99 9.36 16.60
C TRP A 5 -10.08 8.88 17.55
N GLY A 6 -9.78 8.78 18.85
CA GLY A 6 -10.77 8.49 19.89
C GLY A 6 -10.97 7.01 20.23
N ARG A 7 -10.18 6.09 19.64
CA ARG A 7 -10.19 4.68 20.04
C ARG A 7 -9.68 4.52 21.48
N ARG A 8 -10.37 3.70 22.28
CA ARG A 8 -10.07 3.49 23.71
C ARG A 8 -8.96 2.46 23.98
N SER A 9 -8.60 1.67 22.96
CA SER A 9 -7.60 0.61 23.06
C SER A 9 -6.97 0.32 21.70
N GLY A 10 -5.91 -0.49 21.70
CA GLY A 10 -5.29 -1.04 20.50
C GLY A 10 -6.17 -2.08 19.78
N ALA A 11 -5.55 -2.82 18.87
CA ALA A 11 -6.21 -3.96 18.24
C ALA A 11 -6.41 -5.09 19.26
N THR A 12 -7.54 -5.77 19.21
CA THR A 12 -7.87 -6.91 20.08
C THR A 12 -7.85 -8.24 19.34
N HIS A 13 -8.05 -8.22 18.02
CA HIS A 13 -8.10 -9.42 17.17
C HIS A 13 -7.49 -9.13 15.79
N ILE A 14 -7.25 -10.19 15.02
CA ILE A 14 -6.89 -10.13 13.61
C ILE A 14 -8.07 -10.68 12.82
N HIS A 15 -8.73 -9.84 12.02
CA HIS A 15 -9.80 -10.27 11.13
C HIS A 15 -9.23 -10.92 9.88
N ASP A 16 -8.29 -10.24 9.23
CA ASP A 16 -7.51 -10.74 8.11
C ASP A 16 -6.06 -10.26 8.17
N ARG A 17 -5.19 -10.95 7.43
CA ARG A 17 -3.76 -10.65 7.42
C ARG A 17 -3.50 -9.40 6.60
N LEU A 18 -2.69 -8.50 7.16
CA LEU A 18 -2.09 -7.41 6.39
C LEU A 18 -1.08 -7.97 5.40
N MET A 19 -1.11 -7.46 4.18
CA MET A 19 -0.25 -7.90 3.09
C MET A 19 0.73 -6.81 2.70
N ALA A 20 1.89 -7.24 2.22
CA ALA A 20 2.80 -6.43 1.46
C ALA A 20 3.12 -7.16 0.15
N LYS A 21 3.23 -6.41 -0.95
CA LYS A 21 3.47 -6.96 -2.28
C LYS A 21 4.55 -6.13 -2.96
N ALA A 22 5.43 -6.80 -3.70
CA ALA A 22 6.46 -6.15 -4.50
C ALA A 22 6.28 -6.50 -5.97
N LEU A 23 6.43 -5.50 -6.82
CA LEU A 23 6.55 -5.63 -8.25
C LEU A 23 7.87 -4.96 -8.66
N VAL A 24 8.73 -5.72 -9.34
CA VAL A 24 9.98 -5.22 -9.90
C VAL A 24 9.90 -5.41 -11.41
N CYS A 25 10.18 -4.36 -12.15
CA CYS A 25 10.18 -4.38 -13.61
C CYS A 25 11.51 -3.88 -14.14
N GLU A 26 12.02 -4.52 -15.17
CA GLU A 26 13.24 -4.15 -15.88
C GLU A 26 12.92 -3.90 -17.36
N LEU A 27 13.44 -2.80 -17.91
CA LEU A 27 13.39 -2.50 -19.34
C LEU A 27 14.75 -1.95 -19.78
N GLY A 28 15.51 -2.75 -20.53
CA GLY A 28 16.91 -2.43 -20.82
C GLY A 28 17.74 -2.48 -19.54
N GLU A 29 18.43 -1.39 -19.20
CA GLU A 29 19.23 -1.27 -17.98
C GLU A 29 18.45 -0.65 -16.80
N GLU A 30 17.25 -0.15 -17.06
CA GLU A 30 16.43 0.56 -16.06
C GLU A 30 15.57 -0.40 -15.26
N ARG A 31 15.57 -0.24 -13.93
CA ARG A 31 14.75 -1.02 -13.00
C ARG A 31 13.85 -0.11 -12.20
N VAL A 32 12.57 -0.48 -12.07
CA VAL A 32 11.60 0.21 -11.22
C VAL A 32 10.95 -0.77 -10.24
N VAL A 33 10.62 -0.26 -9.05
CA VAL A 33 10.01 -1.04 -7.97
C VAL A 33 8.72 -0.35 -7.52
N ILE A 34 7.64 -1.12 -7.43
CA ILE A 34 6.40 -0.72 -6.78
C ILE A 34 6.16 -1.67 -5.61
N LEU A 35 6.16 -1.12 -4.41
CA LEU A 35 5.75 -1.80 -3.19
C LEU A 35 4.35 -1.35 -2.80
N THR A 36 3.46 -2.28 -2.47
CA THR A 36 2.20 -1.98 -1.79
C THR A 36 2.19 -2.59 -0.40
N VAL A 37 1.58 -1.91 0.57
CA VAL A 37 1.53 -2.37 1.96
C VAL A 37 0.23 -1.96 2.63
N ASP A 38 -0.36 -2.87 3.39
CA ASP A 38 -1.59 -2.60 4.15
C ASP A 38 -1.31 -1.86 5.44
N LEU A 39 -1.16 -0.54 5.32
CA LEU A 39 -0.97 0.40 6.41
C LEU A 39 -1.72 1.70 6.13
N VAL A 40 -1.90 2.52 7.17
CA VAL A 40 -2.39 3.88 6.98
C VAL A 40 -1.36 4.73 6.22
N ALA A 41 -0.09 4.63 6.58
CA ALA A 41 1.01 5.37 5.97
C ALA A 41 2.37 4.83 6.43
N LEU A 42 3.44 5.26 5.78
CA LEU A 42 4.82 5.08 6.26
C LEU A 42 5.50 6.44 6.39
N GLY A 43 6.31 6.59 7.43
CA GLY A 43 7.05 7.82 7.68
C GLY A 43 8.20 8.00 6.70
N ALA A 44 8.63 9.25 6.48
CA ALA A 44 9.72 9.57 5.55
C ALA A 44 11.03 8.86 5.90
N ASP A 45 11.33 8.69 7.20
CA ASP A 45 12.54 8.00 7.64
C ASP A 45 12.51 6.50 7.35
N ALA A 46 11.37 5.83 7.59
CA ALA A 46 11.18 4.43 7.23
C ALA A 46 11.29 4.23 5.71
N VAL A 47 10.66 5.11 4.91
CA VAL A 47 10.77 5.09 3.45
C VAL A 47 12.23 5.28 3.01
N ARG A 48 12.97 6.20 3.63
CA ARG A 48 14.40 6.42 3.34
C ARG A 48 15.24 5.18 3.69
N ALA A 49 15.00 4.57 4.85
CA ALA A 49 15.71 3.37 5.30
C ALA A 49 15.50 2.20 4.33
N ILE A 50 14.25 1.93 3.95
CA ILE A 50 13.90 0.89 2.96
C ILE A 50 14.60 1.15 1.63
N ARG A 51 14.51 2.39 1.09
CA ARG A 51 15.15 2.74 -0.18
C ARG A 51 16.67 2.58 -0.15
N MET A 52 17.31 2.94 0.95
CA MET A 52 18.76 2.78 1.13
C MET A 52 19.18 1.32 1.21
N ALA A 53 18.42 0.50 1.95
CA ALA A 53 18.68 -0.94 2.06
C ALA A 53 18.51 -1.64 0.71
N VAL A 54 17.40 -1.38 0.00
CA VAL A 54 17.18 -1.95 -1.35
C VAL A 54 18.29 -1.53 -2.30
N LYS A 55 18.68 -0.25 -2.32
CA LYS A 55 19.77 0.22 -3.18
C LYS A 55 21.09 -0.51 -2.88
N ARG A 56 21.43 -0.67 -1.61
CA ARG A 56 22.65 -1.38 -1.18
C ARG A 56 22.66 -2.83 -1.67
N ASP A 57 21.53 -3.52 -1.55
CA ASP A 57 21.45 -4.97 -1.76
C ASP A 57 21.12 -5.36 -3.21
N THR A 58 20.54 -4.45 -4.00
CA THR A 58 20.13 -4.73 -5.41
C THR A 58 20.77 -3.82 -6.46
N GLY A 59 21.37 -2.70 -6.05
CA GLY A 59 21.80 -1.63 -6.95
C GLY A 59 20.66 -0.71 -7.44
N ILE A 60 19.39 -1.04 -7.21
CA ILE A 60 18.25 -0.24 -7.69
C ILE A 60 18.24 1.11 -6.97
N ALA A 61 18.28 2.20 -7.74
CA ALA A 61 18.29 3.53 -7.17
C ALA A 61 17.01 3.80 -6.35
N GLY A 62 17.15 4.40 -5.16
CA GLY A 62 16.00 4.72 -4.31
C GLY A 62 14.93 5.60 -4.97
N ALA A 63 15.31 6.40 -5.98
CA ALA A 63 14.39 7.20 -6.78
C ALA A 63 13.48 6.36 -7.68
N ALA A 64 13.89 5.14 -8.04
CA ALA A 64 13.10 4.20 -8.83
C ALA A 64 12.16 3.32 -7.97
N ILE A 65 12.08 3.58 -6.66
CA ILE A 65 11.27 2.80 -5.72
C ILE A 65 10.07 3.63 -5.24
N MET A 66 8.88 3.19 -5.61
CA MET A 66 7.61 3.70 -5.11
C MET A 66 7.07 2.78 -4.01
N ILE A 67 6.65 3.36 -2.89
CA ILE A 67 6.03 2.63 -1.77
C ILE A 67 4.65 3.21 -1.52
N CYS A 68 3.62 2.39 -1.67
CA CYS A 68 2.21 2.76 -1.59
C CYS A 68 1.54 2.08 -0.40
N ALA A 69 1.08 2.86 0.56
CA ALA A 69 0.18 2.36 1.60
C ALA A 69 -1.25 2.29 1.05
N SER A 70 -1.99 1.21 1.33
CA SER A 70 -3.41 1.11 0.94
C SER A 70 -4.30 2.15 1.63
N HIS A 71 -3.78 2.75 2.72
CA HIS A 71 -4.46 3.71 3.57
C HIS A 71 -5.52 3.08 4.47
N THR A 72 -5.41 1.78 4.80
CA THR A 72 -6.29 1.12 5.78
C THR A 72 -6.21 1.80 7.15
N HIS A 73 -7.38 2.08 7.73
CA HIS A 73 -7.53 2.56 9.11
C HIS A 73 -7.65 1.41 10.14
N ALA A 74 -7.49 0.16 9.68
CA ALA A 74 -7.52 -1.04 10.50
C ALA A 74 -6.12 -1.66 10.72
N GLY A 75 -5.04 -0.96 10.34
CA GLY A 75 -3.66 -1.39 10.60
C GLY A 75 -3.05 -0.85 11.91
N PRO A 76 -1.88 -1.38 12.34
CA PRO A 76 -1.07 -0.79 13.41
C PRO A 76 -0.66 0.65 13.10
N LEU A 77 -0.35 1.42 14.14
CA LEU A 77 0.12 2.79 13.99
C LEU A 77 1.61 2.76 13.57
N THR A 78 1.93 3.36 12.43
CA THR A 78 3.29 3.35 11.85
C THR A 78 3.86 4.75 11.61
N ILE A 79 3.07 5.79 11.89
CA ILE A 79 3.49 7.18 11.89
C ILE A 79 2.90 7.91 13.11
N PRO A 80 3.56 8.95 13.62
CA PRO A 80 3.07 9.62 14.82
C PRO A 80 1.83 10.44 14.49
N TYR A 81 0.71 10.11 15.13
CA TYR A 81 -0.50 10.92 15.10
C TYR A 81 -0.86 11.37 16.52
N ARG A 82 -1.22 12.65 16.65
CA ARG A 82 -1.59 13.23 17.94
C ARG A 82 -2.78 12.45 18.54
N GLY A 83 -2.57 11.90 19.73
CA GLY A 83 -3.62 11.21 20.49
C GLY A 83 -4.00 9.82 19.97
N MET A 84 -3.13 9.14 19.20
CA MET A 84 -3.37 7.76 18.71
C MET A 84 -2.46 6.70 19.35
N GLY A 85 -1.76 7.06 20.43
CA GLY A 85 -0.82 6.18 21.13
C GLY A 85 0.59 6.19 20.53
N GLU A 86 1.37 5.20 20.91
CA GLU A 86 2.77 5.04 20.48
C GLU A 86 2.90 4.08 19.31
N ILE A 87 3.95 4.27 18.53
CA ILE A 87 4.34 3.35 17.46
C ILE A 87 5.07 2.18 18.11
N ASP A 88 4.64 0.95 17.82
CA ASP A 88 5.43 -0.23 18.12
C ASP A 88 6.63 -0.27 17.17
N LYS A 89 7.80 0.15 17.67
CA LYS A 89 9.03 0.21 16.88
C LYS A 89 9.45 -1.18 16.38
N SER A 90 9.27 -2.23 17.17
CA SER A 90 9.61 -3.60 16.78
C SER A 90 8.75 -4.08 15.60
N TYR A 91 7.48 -3.69 15.57
CA TYR A 91 6.61 -3.97 14.44
C TYR A 91 7.04 -3.20 13.19
N LEU A 92 7.33 -1.90 13.34
CA LEU A 92 7.79 -1.08 12.22
C LEU A 92 9.10 -1.62 11.62
N ASP A 93 10.06 -2.02 12.46
CA ASP A 93 11.32 -2.60 12.01
C ASP A 93 11.11 -3.91 11.22
N ARG A 94 10.18 -4.77 11.67
CA ARG A 94 9.80 -5.97 10.91
C ARG A 94 9.16 -5.64 9.57
N VAL A 95 8.32 -4.60 9.50
CA VAL A 95 7.73 -4.14 8.24
C VAL A 95 8.82 -3.65 7.29
N GLU A 96 9.75 -2.81 7.76
CA GLU A 96 10.86 -2.30 6.95
C GLU A 96 11.70 -3.45 6.39
N ALA A 97 12.09 -4.42 7.24
CA ALA A 97 12.85 -5.59 6.81
C ALA A 97 12.08 -6.46 5.81
N ALA A 98 10.78 -6.70 6.04
CA ALA A 98 9.95 -7.50 5.14
C ALA A 98 9.80 -6.84 3.75
N LEU A 99 9.68 -5.51 3.69
CA LEU A 99 9.60 -4.79 2.42
C LEU A 99 10.90 -4.88 1.63
N VAL A 100 12.06 -4.80 2.29
CA VAL A 100 13.36 -4.99 1.63
C VAL A 100 13.48 -6.41 1.08
N GLU A 101 13.18 -7.42 1.90
CA GLU A 101 13.26 -8.83 1.51
C GLU A 101 12.32 -9.17 0.34
N LEU A 102 11.13 -8.56 0.31
CA LEU A 102 10.20 -8.70 -0.81
C LEU A 102 10.80 -8.19 -2.12
N VAL A 103 11.51 -7.06 -2.10
CA VAL A 103 12.18 -6.54 -3.31
C VAL A 103 13.33 -7.45 -3.73
N LEU A 104 14.13 -7.93 -2.79
CA LEU A 104 15.22 -8.88 -3.09
C LEU A 104 14.68 -10.14 -3.75
N THR A 105 13.64 -10.73 -3.16
CA THR A 105 12.98 -11.93 -3.67
C THR A 105 12.36 -11.69 -5.05
N ALA A 106 11.68 -10.57 -5.26
CA ALA A 106 11.08 -10.24 -6.54
C ALA A 106 12.13 -9.97 -7.63
N THR A 107 13.23 -9.32 -7.29
CA THR A 107 14.37 -9.07 -8.20
C THR A 107 14.99 -10.39 -8.65
N ALA A 108 15.20 -11.33 -7.73
CA ALA A 108 15.76 -12.66 -8.05
C ALA A 108 14.83 -13.55 -8.89
N LYS A 109 13.53 -13.23 -8.94
CA LYS A 109 12.50 -13.99 -9.67
C LYS A 109 11.99 -13.27 -10.92
N MET A 110 12.70 -12.24 -11.37
CA MET A 110 12.35 -11.55 -12.62
C MET A 110 12.42 -12.51 -13.80
N ARG A 111 11.49 -12.33 -14.73
CA ARG A 111 11.35 -13.14 -15.92
C ARG A 111 10.74 -12.32 -17.04
N PRO A 112 10.98 -12.69 -18.32
CA PRO A 112 10.33 -12.04 -19.44
C PRO A 112 8.81 -12.01 -19.29
N GLY A 113 8.21 -10.93 -19.75
CA GLY A 113 6.79 -10.68 -19.61
C GLY A 113 6.32 -9.47 -20.38
N ARG A 114 5.02 -9.21 -20.29
CA ARG A 114 4.35 -8.11 -21.00
C ARG A 114 3.60 -7.23 -20.01
N LEU A 115 3.61 -5.92 -20.27
CA LEU A 115 2.84 -4.93 -19.51
C LEU A 115 1.68 -4.42 -20.36
N GLY A 116 0.47 -4.58 -19.86
CA GLY A 116 -0.75 -3.97 -20.39
C GLY A 116 -1.27 -2.88 -19.46
N TYR A 117 -1.89 -1.85 -20.04
CA TYR A 117 -2.57 -0.80 -19.32
C TYR A 117 -4.03 -0.72 -19.76
N ALA A 118 -4.94 -0.53 -18.81
CA ALA A 118 -6.33 -0.23 -19.07
C ALA A 118 -6.84 0.85 -18.12
N ARG A 119 -7.82 1.62 -18.59
CA ARG A 119 -8.68 2.45 -17.76
C ARG A 119 -10.08 1.87 -17.80
N CYS A 120 -10.63 1.53 -16.64
CA CYS A 120 -11.93 0.88 -16.54
C CYS A 120 -12.90 1.80 -15.81
N ASP A 121 -14.13 1.93 -16.30
CA ASP A 121 -15.17 2.67 -15.60
C ASP A 121 -15.58 1.91 -14.34
N VAL A 122 -15.43 2.57 -13.20
CA VAL A 122 -15.78 2.04 -11.89
C VAL A 122 -15.87 3.19 -10.89
N GLN A 123 -16.96 3.25 -10.13
CA GLN A 123 -17.14 4.26 -9.10
C GLN A 123 -17.36 3.60 -7.74
N ILE A 124 -16.32 3.65 -6.91
CA ILE A 124 -16.36 3.22 -5.52
C ILE A 124 -16.36 4.47 -4.63
N GLY A 125 -17.27 4.52 -3.66
CA GLY A 125 -17.38 5.61 -2.71
C GLY A 125 -18.02 6.89 -3.27
N PHE A 126 -17.90 7.97 -2.50
CA PHE A 126 -18.52 9.27 -2.79
C PHE A 126 -17.67 10.41 -2.20
N ASN A 127 -17.92 11.64 -2.63
CA ASN A 127 -17.27 12.81 -2.06
C ASN A 127 -17.87 13.15 -0.68
N ARG A 128 -17.16 12.79 0.39
CA ARG A 128 -17.57 13.08 1.79
C ARG A 128 -17.65 14.56 2.15
N ARG A 129 -17.24 15.49 1.27
CA ARG A 129 -17.33 16.95 1.45
C ARG A 129 -18.41 17.60 0.57
N ALA A 130 -19.18 16.82 -0.19
CA ALA A 130 -20.30 17.34 -0.95
C ALA A 130 -21.30 18.03 0.00
N ARG A 131 -21.53 19.33 -0.21
CA ARG A 131 -22.36 20.16 0.68
C ARG A 131 -23.87 19.93 0.48
N ARG A 132 -24.28 19.34 -0.64
CA ARG A 132 -25.68 19.02 -0.99
C ARG A 132 -25.75 17.68 -1.69
N ARG A 133 -26.83 16.92 -1.45
CA ARG A 133 -27.08 15.63 -2.14
C ARG A 133 -27.20 15.80 -3.66
N GLU A 134 -27.71 16.93 -4.15
CA GLU A 134 -27.88 17.18 -5.59
C GLU A 134 -26.57 17.54 -6.33
N ALA A 135 -25.53 17.92 -5.60
CA ALA A 135 -24.22 18.25 -6.16
C ALA A 135 -23.18 17.30 -5.57
N ALA A 136 -23.10 16.09 -6.15
CA ALA A 136 -22.27 14.97 -5.67
C ALA A 136 -20.78 15.29 -5.47
N GLY A 137 -20.32 16.46 -5.92
CA GLY A 137 -18.93 16.88 -5.87
C GLY A 137 -18.06 16.05 -6.83
N PRO A 138 -16.78 16.42 -7.00
CA PRO A 138 -15.87 15.64 -7.84
C PRO A 138 -15.63 14.25 -7.24
N VAL A 139 -15.70 13.24 -8.09
CA VAL A 139 -15.34 11.84 -7.83
C VAL A 139 -14.52 11.30 -9.01
N ILE A 140 -13.69 10.30 -8.76
CA ILE A 140 -12.96 9.57 -9.80
C ILE A 140 -13.76 8.31 -10.12
N SER A 141 -14.48 8.31 -11.25
CA SER A 141 -15.35 7.23 -11.70
C SER A 141 -14.64 6.21 -12.60
N HIS A 142 -13.33 6.03 -12.41
CA HIS A 142 -12.54 5.05 -13.13
C HIS A 142 -11.39 4.53 -12.26
N ALA A 143 -10.90 3.35 -12.61
CA ALA A 143 -9.66 2.80 -12.09
C ALA A 143 -8.62 2.73 -13.21
N HIS A 144 -7.36 2.94 -12.85
CA HIS A 144 -6.22 2.58 -13.67
C HIS A 144 -5.80 1.16 -13.32
N VAL A 145 -5.54 0.34 -14.33
CA VAL A 145 -5.14 -1.06 -14.16
C VAL A 145 -3.88 -1.31 -14.98
N LEU A 146 -2.85 -1.86 -14.35
CA LEU A 146 -1.67 -2.41 -14.99
C LEU A 146 -1.71 -3.94 -14.84
N ARG A 147 -1.60 -4.64 -15.96
CA ARG A 147 -1.53 -6.10 -16.03
C ARG A 147 -0.12 -6.49 -16.44
N PHE A 148 0.54 -7.26 -15.59
CA PHE A 148 1.85 -7.84 -15.85
C PHE A 148 1.63 -9.31 -16.18
N GLU A 149 1.95 -9.73 -17.38
CA GLU A 149 1.84 -11.11 -17.84
C GLU A 149 3.22 -11.74 -17.86
N SER A 150 3.30 -13.03 -17.55
CA SER A 150 4.52 -13.81 -17.69
C SER A 150 4.24 -15.00 -18.58
N ASP A 151 5.22 -15.35 -19.40
CA ASP A 151 5.13 -16.50 -20.31
C ASP A 151 5.09 -17.85 -19.57
N GLU A 152 5.47 -17.86 -18.27
CA GLU A 152 5.60 -19.07 -17.44
C GLU A 152 4.54 -19.16 -16.31
N GLY A 153 3.43 -18.41 -16.38
CA GLY A 153 2.30 -18.59 -15.46
C GLY A 153 1.67 -17.30 -14.96
N LEU A 154 1.15 -17.33 -13.72
CA LEU A 154 0.34 -16.23 -13.18
C LEU A 154 1.14 -14.92 -13.11
N GLY A 155 0.56 -13.91 -13.74
CA GLY A 155 1.02 -12.52 -13.74
C GLY A 155 0.65 -11.76 -12.47
N ALA A 156 0.75 -10.43 -12.53
CA ALA A 156 0.30 -9.52 -11.47
C ALA A 156 -0.70 -8.50 -12.01
N THR A 157 -1.62 -8.05 -11.16
CA THR A 157 -2.51 -6.93 -11.46
C THR A 157 -2.29 -5.86 -10.39
N LEU A 158 -1.93 -4.66 -10.83
CA LEU A 158 -1.92 -3.46 -10.00
C LEU A 158 -3.09 -2.59 -10.43
N PHE A 159 -3.91 -2.17 -9.48
CA PHE A 159 -4.98 -1.20 -9.74
C PHE A 159 -4.83 0.02 -8.85
N GLN A 160 -5.37 1.14 -9.32
CA GLN A 160 -5.48 2.37 -8.55
C GLN A 160 -6.88 2.94 -8.73
N HIS A 161 -7.58 3.12 -7.61
CA HIS A 161 -8.87 3.80 -7.54
C HIS A 161 -8.87 4.74 -6.32
N ALA A 162 -9.48 5.92 -6.45
CA ALA A 162 -9.48 6.93 -5.39
C ALA A 162 -10.67 6.75 -4.44
N CYS A 163 -10.49 5.93 -3.39
CA CYS A 163 -11.44 5.79 -2.29
C CYS A 163 -10.69 5.51 -0.98
N HIS A 164 -11.10 6.14 0.12
CA HIS A 164 -10.55 5.80 1.44
C HIS A 164 -11.07 4.44 1.89
N PRO A 165 -10.21 3.51 2.35
CA PRO A 165 -10.62 2.22 2.89
C PRO A 165 -10.99 2.32 4.37
N VAL A 166 -12.27 2.61 4.58
CA VAL A 166 -12.87 2.95 5.88
C VAL A 166 -14.19 2.23 6.13
N VAL A 167 -14.44 1.08 5.49
CA VAL A 167 -15.74 0.39 5.62
C VAL A 167 -15.95 -0.19 7.02
N LEU A 168 -14.86 -0.46 7.75
CA LEU A 168 -14.90 -1.00 9.11
C LEU A 168 -15.21 0.05 10.19
N GLY A 169 -15.08 1.35 9.89
CA GLY A 169 -15.40 2.42 10.81
C GLY A 169 -14.45 2.58 12.01
N GLY A 170 -14.76 3.56 12.87
CA GLY A 170 -13.94 3.94 14.02
C GLY A 170 -13.99 2.94 15.18
N ASP A 171 -15.13 2.27 15.36
CA ASP A 171 -15.39 1.32 16.44
C ASP A 171 -14.75 -0.07 16.20
N ASN A 172 -14.12 -0.28 15.04
CA ASN A 172 -13.39 -1.51 14.77
C ASN A 172 -12.06 -1.56 15.55
N HIS A 173 -11.86 -2.70 16.23
CA HIS A 173 -10.63 -3.05 16.94
C HIS A 173 -9.94 -4.30 16.36
N GLN A 174 -10.29 -4.73 15.15
CA GLN A 174 -9.70 -5.89 14.48
C GLN A 174 -8.72 -5.43 13.38
N ILE A 175 -7.57 -6.09 13.28
CA ILE A 175 -6.60 -5.85 12.20
C ILE A 175 -7.16 -6.34 10.86
N SER A 176 -7.08 -5.49 9.84
CA SER A 176 -7.56 -5.79 8.48
C SER A 176 -6.92 -4.88 7.41
N GLY A 177 -6.79 -5.40 6.20
CA GLY A 177 -6.51 -4.61 4.99
C GLY A 177 -7.66 -3.68 4.57
N ASP A 178 -8.82 -3.79 5.23
CA ASP A 178 -10.09 -3.16 4.86
C ASP A 178 -10.50 -3.67 3.45
N PHE A 179 -11.18 -2.90 2.59
CA PHE A 179 -11.71 -3.46 1.33
C PHE A 179 -10.70 -3.65 0.18
N VAL A 180 -9.41 -3.29 0.38
CA VAL A 180 -8.40 -3.15 -0.69
C VAL A 180 -7.51 -4.38 -0.82
#